data_AF-A0A8X7RYZ1-F1
#
_entry.id   AF-A0A8X7RYZ1-F1
#
_cell.length_a   1.000
_cell.length_b   1.000
_cell.length_c   1.000
_cell.angle_alpha   90.00
_cell.angle_beta   90.00
_cell.angle_gamma   90.00
#
_symmetry.space_group_name_H-M   'P 1'
#
loop_
_entity.id
_entity.type
_entity.pdbx_description
1 polymer ?
#
loop_
_entity_poly.entity_id
_entity_poly.type
_entity_poly.pdbx_seq_one_letter_code
_entity_poly.pdbx_strand_id
1 'polypeptide(L)'
;MIGRLAPKAYEVIFHDRNGVLHKVELANDTMNEVILSAGALGSPQLLMLSGVGPMAHLAAHGVKPVVIDHPMVGQGMGDNPMSTIFIPSPMPGEKSLVQAVGITKFDSYIEGGNNVTLSFDLTRRFFDGVLHVLNEV
;
A
#
# COMPACT_ATOMS: atom_id res chain seq x y z
N MET A 1 -20.23 12.39 37.19
CA MET A 1 -19.75 12.87 35.87
C MET A 1 -20.67 12.30 34.82
N ILE A 2 -21.48 13.14 34.18
CA ILE A 2 -22.38 12.72 33.09
C ILE A 2 -21.48 12.30 31.92
N GLY A 3 -21.51 11.01 31.56
CA GLY A 3 -20.66 10.44 30.51
C GLY A 3 -20.87 11.16 29.19
N ARG A 4 -19.81 11.78 28.67
CA ARG A 4 -19.84 12.42 27.35
C ARG A 4 -20.13 11.32 26.32
N LEU A 5 -21.28 11.40 25.66
CA LEU A 5 -21.63 10.51 24.56
C LEU A 5 -20.48 10.55 23.53
N ALA A 6 -19.91 9.37 23.24
CA ALA A 6 -18.91 9.25 22.20
C ALA A 6 -19.54 9.60 20.84
N PRO A 7 -18.86 10.37 19.98
CA PRO A 7 -19.38 10.66 18.64
C PRO A 7 -19.58 9.36 17.87
N LYS A 8 -20.72 9.23 17.17
CA LYS A 8 -21.07 8.08 16.33
C LYS A 8 -20.99 8.48 14.86
N ALA A 9 -20.34 7.66 14.02
CA ALA A 9 -20.41 7.82 12.58
C ALA A 9 -21.83 7.50 12.08
N TYR A 10 -22.41 8.38 11.27
CA TYR A 10 -23.80 8.28 10.82
C TYR A 10 -23.97 8.42 9.31
N GLU A 11 -22.94 8.90 8.60
CA GLU A 11 -22.99 9.13 7.17
C GLU A 11 -21.61 8.97 6.52
N VAL A 12 -21.63 8.81 5.20
CA VAL A 12 -20.46 8.91 4.32
C VAL A 12 -20.81 9.85 3.17
N ILE A 13 -19.85 10.71 2.80
CA ILE A 13 -19.94 11.62 1.66
C ILE A 13 -18.87 11.23 0.64
N PHE A 14 -19.22 11.11 -0.64
CA PHE A 14 -18.26 10.80 -1.71
C PHE A 14 -18.65 11.48 -3.03
N HIS A 15 -17.67 11.65 -3.91
CA HIS A 15 -17.90 12.09 -5.29
C HIS A 15 -17.92 10.88 -6.22
N ASP A 16 -18.85 10.85 -7.18
CA ASP A 16 -18.83 9.86 -8.25
C ASP A 16 -17.88 10.25 -9.40
N ARG A 17 -17.82 9.42 -10.45
CA ARG A 17 -16.98 9.66 -11.64
C ARG A 17 -17.29 10.97 -12.37
N ASN A 18 -18.53 11.47 -12.25
CA ASN A 18 -18.97 12.70 -12.89
C ASN A 18 -18.75 13.93 -11.98
N GLY A 19 -18.18 13.73 -10.78
CA GLY A 19 -17.97 14.78 -9.79
C GLY A 19 -19.25 15.14 -9.02
N VAL A 20 -20.31 14.35 -9.10
CA VAL A 20 -21.53 14.59 -8.32
C VAL A 20 -21.29 14.14 -6.88
N LEU A 21 -21.66 14.99 -5.91
CA LEU A 21 -21.57 14.69 -4.49
C LEU A 21 -22.75 13.82 -4.06
N HIS A 22 -22.45 12.67 -3.48
CA HIS A 22 -23.41 11.74 -2.90
C HIS A 22 -23.26 11.69 -1.39
N LYS A 23 -24.39 11.53 -0.71
CA LYS A 23 -24.48 11.39 0.74
C LYS A 23 -25.26 10.11 1.07
N VAL A 24 -24.69 9.26 1.90
CA VAL A 24 -25.31 8.02 2.35
C VAL A 24 -25.36 8.02 3.85
N GLU A 25 -26.56 7.89 4.42
CA GLU A 25 -26.81 7.90 5.86
C GLU A 25 -27.19 6.50 6.34
N LEU A 26 -26.83 6.17 7.58
CA LEU A 26 -27.28 4.93 8.20
C LEU A 26 -28.80 4.98 8.43
N ALA A 27 -29.48 3.86 8.19
CA ALA A 27 -30.88 3.72 8.59
C ALA A 27 -31.02 3.80 10.12
N ASN A 28 -32.20 4.18 10.60
CA ASN A 28 -32.49 4.52 12.00
C ASN A 28 -32.57 3.29 12.94
N ASP A 29 -31.61 2.38 12.82
CA ASP A 29 -31.37 1.25 13.70
C ASP A 29 -30.10 1.52 14.52
N THR A 30 -30.18 1.28 15.82
CA THR A 30 -29.07 1.44 16.77
C THR A 30 -27.87 0.55 16.44
N MET A 31 -28.09 -0.59 15.79
CA MET A 31 -27.06 -1.58 15.46
C MET A 31 -26.34 -1.30 14.13
N ASN A 32 -26.75 -0.27 13.39
CA ASN A 32 -26.07 0.12 12.16
C ASN A 32 -24.76 0.85 12.45
N GLU A 33 -23.75 0.56 11.63
CA GLU A 33 -22.38 1.05 11.75
C GLU A 33 -21.79 1.42 10.39
N VAL A 34 -20.80 2.32 10.41
CA VAL A 34 -19.93 2.59 9.26
C VAL A 34 -18.62 1.85 9.46
N ILE A 35 -18.30 0.94 8.55
CA ILE A 35 -17.03 0.20 8.56
C ILE A 35 -16.09 0.82 7.54
N LEU A 36 -14.89 1.21 7.99
CA LEU A 36 -13.86 1.79 7.13
C LEU A 36 -12.84 0.72 6.71
N SER A 37 -12.84 0.37 5.42
CA SER A 37 -11.98 -0.66 4.83
C SER A 37 -11.13 -0.15 3.66
N ALA A 38 -10.61 1.08 3.76
CA ALA A 38 -9.86 1.75 2.69
C ALA A 38 -8.35 1.42 2.67
N GLY A 39 -7.93 0.35 3.35
CA GLY A 39 -6.55 -0.13 3.39
C GLY A 39 -5.60 0.72 4.26
N ALA A 40 -4.33 0.29 4.33
CA ALA A 40 -3.33 0.86 5.24
C ALA A 40 -3.01 2.35 4.98
N LEU A 41 -3.21 2.82 3.74
CA LEU A 41 -3.04 4.23 3.38
C LEU A 41 -4.36 5.01 3.40
N GLY A 42 -5.42 4.46 2.80
CA GLY A 42 -6.69 5.17 2.64
C GLY A 42 -7.48 5.32 3.94
N SER A 43 -7.46 4.31 4.82
CA SER A 43 -8.19 4.37 6.09
C SER A 43 -7.69 5.50 7.01
N PRO A 44 -6.38 5.63 7.33
CA PRO A 44 -5.92 6.73 8.17
C PRO A 44 -6.11 8.10 7.50
N GLN A 45 -6.00 8.19 6.17
CA GLN A 45 -6.30 9.42 5.44
C GLN A 45 -7.76 9.86 5.63
N LEU A 46 -8.71 8.94 5.41
CA LEU A 46 -10.15 9.23 5.54
C LEU A 46 -10.54 9.56 6.99
N LEU A 47 -9.96 8.89 7.99
CA LEU A 47 -10.16 9.24 9.40
C LEU A 47 -9.70 10.68 9.66
N MET A 48 -8.50 11.04 9.21
CA MET A 48 -7.96 12.38 9.44
C MET A 48 -8.79 13.44 8.73
N LEU A 49 -9.20 13.23 7.48
CA LEU A 49 -10.11 14.14 6.75
C LEU A 49 -11.48 14.27 7.44
N SER A 50 -11.90 13.25 8.18
CA SER A 50 -13.14 13.25 8.98
C SER A 50 -12.95 13.84 10.38
N GLY A 51 -11.78 14.42 10.69
CA GLY A 51 -11.49 15.03 11.99
C GLY A 51 -11.11 14.04 13.09
N VAL A 52 -10.72 12.81 12.76
CA VAL A 52 -10.26 11.78 13.69
C VAL A 52 -8.77 11.51 13.48
N GLY A 53 -7.92 11.98 14.38
CA GLY A 53 -6.46 11.85 14.24
C GLY A 53 -5.68 12.79 15.16
N PRO A 54 -4.35 12.91 14.98
CA PRO A 54 -3.52 13.73 15.86
C PRO A 54 -3.91 15.21 15.78
N MET A 55 -4.41 15.79 16.87
CA MET A 55 -5.01 17.13 16.88
C MET A 55 -4.10 18.22 16.29
N ALA A 56 -2.81 18.22 16.62
CA ALA A 56 -1.85 19.20 16.08
C ALA A 56 -1.68 19.08 14.56
N HIS A 57 -1.64 17.85 14.04
CA HIS A 57 -1.54 17.57 12.61
C HIS A 57 -2.80 18.02 11.87
N LEU A 58 -3.98 17.70 12.42
CA LEU A 58 -5.28 18.12 11.87
C LEU A 58 -5.40 19.65 11.84
N ALA A 59 -5.05 20.31 12.94
CA ALA A 59 -5.07 21.77 13.03
C ALA A 59 -4.12 22.43 12.00
N ALA A 60 -2.92 21.87 11.81
CA ALA A 60 -1.95 22.37 10.83
C ALA A 60 -2.47 22.29 9.38
N HIS A 61 -3.35 21.31 9.07
CA HIS A 61 -3.94 21.13 7.74
C HIS A 61 -5.35 21.74 7.61
N GLY A 62 -5.79 22.53 8.60
CA GLY A 62 -7.09 23.21 8.55
C GLY A 62 -8.31 22.30 8.73
N VAL A 63 -8.13 21.04 9.17
CA VAL A 63 -9.24 20.13 9.44
C VAL A 63 -9.92 20.54 10.74
N LYS A 64 -11.12 21.11 10.63
CA LYS A 64 -11.94 21.56 11.76
C LYS A 64 -13.42 21.24 11.51
N PRO A 65 -14.17 20.83 12.55
CA PRO A 65 -13.71 20.57 13.92
C PRO A 65 -12.88 19.27 14.01
N VAL A 66 -11.99 19.20 15.01
CA VAL A 66 -11.41 17.92 15.44
C VAL A 66 -12.48 17.18 16.23
N VAL A 67 -12.92 16.03 15.71
CA VAL A 67 -13.96 15.19 16.32
C VAL A 67 -13.37 14.35 17.44
N ILE A 68 -12.22 13.73 17.20
CA ILE A 68 -11.47 12.93 18.17
C ILE A 68 -9.98 13.18 17.98
N ASP A 69 -9.28 13.57 19.05
CA ASP A 69 -7.82 13.55 19.09
C ASP A 69 -7.33 12.11 19.28
N HIS A 70 -6.83 11.51 18.21
CA HIS A 70 -6.36 10.13 18.21
C HIS A 70 -4.93 10.04 17.63
N PRO A 71 -3.89 10.15 18.48
CA PRO A 71 -2.51 10.36 18.03
C PRO A 71 -1.92 9.19 17.22
N MET A 72 -2.50 7.98 17.33
CA MET A 72 -2.03 6.80 16.60
C MET A 72 -2.61 6.66 15.18
N VAL A 73 -3.57 7.51 14.77
CA VAL A 73 -4.09 7.44 13.39
C VAL A 73 -2.97 7.85 12.41
N GLY A 74 -2.73 7.00 11.42
CA GLY A 74 -1.68 7.20 10.42
C GLY A 74 -0.26 6.85 10.89
N GLN A 75 -0.10 6.34 12.10
CA GLN A 75 1.19 5.91 12.65
C GLN A 75 1.38 4.40 12.54
N GLY A 76 2.63 3.94 12.61
CA GLY A 76 2.96 2.50 12.65
C GLY A 76 2.84 1.76 11.32
N MET A 77 2.74 2.48 10.19
CA MET A 77 2.83 1.87 8.86
C MET A 77 4.20 1.19 8.70
N GLY A 78 4.17 -0.07 8.27
CA GLY A 78 5.34 -0.85 7.91
C GLY A 78 5.17 -1.44 6.51
N ASP A 79 6.25 -1.47 5.75
CA ASP A 79 6.33 -2.14 4.46
C ASP A 79 7.58 -3.02 4.44
N ASN A 80 7.46 -4.21 3.86
CA ASN A 80 8.56 -5.16 3.81
C ASN A 80 9.53 -4.72 2.71
N PRO A 81 10.82 -4.46 3.02
CA PRO A 81 11.77 -4.09 1.99
C PRO A 81 11.98 -5.26 1.03
N MET A 82 12.06 -4.94 -0.27
CA MET A 82 12.33 -5.90 -1.33
C MET A 82 13.62 -5.54 -2.05
N SER A 83 14.48 -6.52 -2.28
CA SER A 83 15.66 -6.41 -3.15
C SER A 83 15.62 -7.50 -4.20
N THR A 84 15.91 -7.15 -5.45
CA THR A 84 15.79 -8.06 -6.60
C THR A 84 17.12 -8.21 -7.30
N ILE A 85 17.45 -9.44 -7.69
CA ILE A 85 18.58 -9.75 -8.57
C ILE A 85 18.01 -10.31 -9.87
N PHE A 86 18.46 -9.76 -10.99
CA PHE A 86 18.12 -10.27 -12.32
C PHE A 86 19.26 -11.11 -12.86
N ILE A 87 18.96 -12.37 -13.18
CA ILE A 87 19.93 -13.30 -13.79
C ILE A 87 19.48 -13.54 -15.23
N PRO A 88 20.14 -12.95 -16.23
CA PRO A 88 19.80 -13.18 -17.63
C PRO A 88 20.21 -14.59 -18.06
N SER A 89 19.32 -15.29 -18.79
CA SER A 89 19.61 -16.58 -19.41
C SER A 89 19.76 -16.43 -20.93
N PRO A 90 20.83 -16.96 -21.55
CA PRO A 90 20.99 -16.95 -23.01
C PRO A 90 20.09 -17.97 -23.72
N MET A 91 19.50 -18.92 -22.98
CA MET A 91 18.55 -19.89 -23.49
C MET A 91 17.15 -19.60 -22.94
N PRO A 92 16.08 -19.85 -23.73
CA PRO A 92 14.71 -19.78 -23.22
C PRO A 92 14.55 -20.76 -22.04
N GLY A 93 14.25 -20.21 -20.86
CA GLY A 93 13.93 -20.98 -19.66
C GLY A 93 12.44 -21.31 -19.57
N GLU A 94 12.11 -22.32 -18.77
CA GLU A 94 10.72 -22.58 -18.40
C GLU A 94 10.16 -21.39 -17.61
N LYS A 95 8.99 -20.91 -18.02
CA LYS A 95 8.33 -19.78 -17.36
C LYS A 95 7.68 -20.24 -16.06
N SER A 96 7.88 -19.49 -14.99
CA SER A 96 7.26 -19.77 -13.70
C SER A 96 6.71 -18.48 -13.10
N LEU A 97 5.59 -18.53 -12.39
CA LEU A 97 5.15 -17.43 -11.54
C LEU A 97 6.16 -17.15 -10.42
N VAL A 98 6.05 -15.97 -9.80
CA VAL A 98 6.80 -15.66 -8.57
C VAL A 98 6.29 -16.57 -7.46
N GLN A 99 7.22 -17.26 -6.80
CA GLN A 99 6.94 -18.15 -5.69
C GLN A 99 8.02 -18.02 -4.60
N ALA A 100 7.66 -18.28 -3.36
CA ALA A 100 8.63 -18.39 -2.28
C ALA A 100 9.47 -19.67 -2.48
N VAL A 101 10.78 -19.51 -2.70
CA VAL A 101 11.73 -20.62 -2.89
C VAL A 101 12.60 -20.87 -1.66
N GLY A 102 12.53 -19.99 -0.66
CA GLY A 102 13.26 -20.13 0.59
C GLY A 102 12.81 -19.12 1.64
N ILE A 103 13.16 -19.40 2.89
CA ILE A 103 12.97 -18.50 4.03
C ILE A 103 14.34 -18.36 4.70
N THR A 104 14.78 -17.12 4.92
CA THR A 104 16.06 -16.85 5.57
C THR A 104 15.96 -17.07 7.08
N LYS A 105 17.10 -17.14 7.78
CA LYS A 105 17.13 -17.21 9.26
C LYS A 105 16.62 -15.94 9.95
N PHE A 106 16.34 -14.87 9.19
CA PHE A 106 15.80 -13.60 9.67
C PHE A 106 14.36 -13.39 9.18
N ASP A 107 13.63 -14.48 8.90
CA ASP A 107 12.21 -14.50 8.52
C ASP A 107 11.86 -13.66 7.27
N SER A 108 12.83 -13.50 6.36
CA SER A 108 12.59 -12.91 5.04
C SER A 108 12.37 -14.00 4.00
N TYR A 109 11.45 -13.78 3.08
CA TYR A 109 11.18 -14.69 1.97
C TYR A 109 12.16 -14.44 0.83
N ILE A 110 12.69 -15.53 0.26
CA ILE A 110 13.36 -15.50 -1.05
C ILE A 110 12.30 -15.86 -2.07
N GLU A 111 11.99 -14.93 -2.94
CA GLU A 111 11.06 -15.13 -4.04
C GLU A 111 11.81 -15.34 -5.35
N GLY A 112 11.41 -16.35 -6.12
CA GLY A 112 11.97 -16.67 -7.42
C GLY A 112 10.88 -16.77 -8.47
N GLY A 113 11.17 -16.34 -9.70
CA GLY A 113 10.25 -16.47 -10.82
C GLY A 113 10.93 -16.21 -12.16
N ASN A 114 10.53 -16.97 -13.17
CA ASN A 114 11.04 -16.85 -14.55
C ASN A 114 9.99 -16.19 -15.44
N ASN A 115 9.82 -14.86 -15.35
CA ASN A 115 8.79 -14.14 -16.11
C ASN A 115 9.31 -13.04 -17.03
N VAL A 116 10.59 -12.67 -16.93
CA VAL A 116 11.12 -11.53 -17.67
C VAL A 116 11.95 -12.03 -18.85
N THR A 117 11.33 -12.08 -20.03
CA THR A 117 12.08 -12.20 -21.28
C THR A 117 12.59 -10.81 -21.66
N LEU A 118 13.86 -10.52 -21.35
CA LEU A 118 14.56 -9.43 -22.03
C LEU A 118 14.66 -9.77 -23.53
N SER A 119 14.58 -8.79 -24.42
CA SER A 119 14.72 -9.06 -25.85
C SER A 119 16.02 -9.83 -26.09
N PHE A 120 15.96 -10.85 -26.95
CA PHE A 120 17.09 -11.74 -27.21
C PHE A 120 18.34 -10.96 -27.62
N ASP A 121 18.17 -9.88 -28.39
CA ASP A 121 19.24 -8.98 -28.79
C ASP A 121 19.91 -8.25 -27.63
N LEU A 122 19.16 -7.83 -26.60
CA LEU A 122 19.72 -7.12 -25.46
C LEU A 122 20.53 -8.06 -24.57
N THR A 123 20.00 -9.26 -24.30
CA THR A 123 20.70 -10.29 -23.53
C THR A 123 21.97 -10.74 -24.25
N ARG A 124 21.90 -10.98 -25.56
CA ARG A 124 23.06 -11.38 -26.36
C ARG A 124 24.14 -10.30 -26.38
N ARG A 125 23.78 -9.02 -26.61
CA ARG A 125 24.73 -7.90 -26.59
C ARG A 125 25.40 -7.72 -25.24
N PHE A 126 24.68 -7.94 -24.14
CA PHE A 126 25.26 -7.92 -22.79
C PHE A 126 26.32 -9.03 -22.63
N PHE A 127 25.99 -10.28 -22.95
CA PHE A 127 26.92 -11.40 -22.80
C PHE A 127 28.11 -11.32 -23.76
N ASP A 128 27.89 -10.93 -25.03
CA ASP A 128 28.96 -10.71 -25.99
C ASP A 128 29.94 -9.62 -25.50
N GLY A 129 29.40 -8.54 -24.91
CA GLY A 129 30.22 -7.48 -24.31
C GLY A 129 31.04 -7.95 -23.10
N VAL A 130 30.43 -8.75 -22.20
CA VAL A 130 31.15 -9.31 -21.05
C VAL A 130 32.24 -10.29 -21.49
N LEU A 131 31.95 -11.17 -22.44
CA LEU A 131 32.91 -12.15 -22.96
C LEU A 131 34.07 -11.47 -23.70
N HIS A 132 33.82 -10.37 -24.41
CA HIS A 132 34.88 -9.58 -25.04
C HIS A 132 35.85 -9.04 -24.01
N VAL A 133 35.36 -8.43 -22.91
CA VAL A 133 36.21 -7.89 -21.85
C VAL A 133 37.00 -8.97 -21.12
N LEU A 134 36.40 -10.15 -20.90
CA LEU A 134 37.07 -11.26 -20.22
C LEU A 134 38.14 -11.96 -21.07
N ASN A 135 38.01 -11.91 -22.40
CA ASN A 135 38.99 -12.52 -23.33
C ASN A 135 40.13 -11.58 -23.73
N GLU A 136 40.06 -10.29 -23.36
CA GLU A 136 41.09 -9.28 -23.60
C GLU A 136 42.06 -9.08 -22.42
N VAL A 137 41.91 -9.88 -21.35
CA VAL A 137 42.79 -9.94 -20.16
C VAL A 137 43.51 -11.27 -20.13
#